data_AF-A0A1Q7AEW8-F1
#
_entry.id   AF-A0A1Q7AEW8-F1
#
_cell.length_a   1.000
_cell.length_b   1.000
_cell.length_c   1.000
_cell.angle_alpha   90.00
_cell.angle_beta   90.00
_cell.angle_gamma   90.00
#
_symmetry.space_group_name_H-M   'P 1'
#
loop_
_entity.id
_entity.type
_entity.pdbx_description
1 polymer ?
#
loop_
_entity_poly.entity_id
_entity_poly.type
_entity_poly.pdbx_seq_one_letter_code
_entity_poly.pdbx_strand_id
1 'polypeptide(L)'
;MLSQRAVGAAPVPLVRRDAVEKRIAAVRARAIVFARALQEPPFRHETVHRLRTHLRRLQAYAEFLQRPRIAARLAECVSWLSDLRALYVFQQALRRRGASVLDRSRVDGAVRDEERAVARAGYPGAIRTRLAGLSVSRMRRPSAFLAERLASLSQERAARLDAALRGLSPEATRKELHRLRLLIKSLRYQEEIALEAGRGDPRTVAALKRLQRTLGDYCDRDQFRRLARKMNLECQSEMKKEYRRYRQRARAAVRRLAPPQSSLIALR
;
A
#
# COMPACT_ATOMS: atom_id res chain seq x y z
N MET A 1 16.73 -3.02 -58.75
CA MET A 1 16.83 -3.83 -57.52
C MET A 1 17.27 -2.93 -56.37
N LEU A 2 16.32 -2.46 -55.56
CA LEU A 2 16.60 -1.59 -54.41
C LEU A 2 16.76 -2.46 -53.15
N SER A 3 17.97 -2.40 -52.59
CA SER A 3 18.38 -3.13 -51.39
C SER A 3 17.69 -2.54 -50.15
N GLN A 4 16.78 -3.31 -49.54
CA GLN A 4 16.20 -2.99 -48.24
C GLN A 4 17.27 -3.16 -47.16
N ARG A 5 17.78 -2.04 -46.63
CA ARG A 5 18.54 -2.04 -45.38
C ARG A 5 17.60 -2.42 -44.24
N ALA A 6 17.79 -3.62 -43.71
CA ALA A 6 17.22 -4.05 -42.44
C ALA A 6 17.66 -3.05 -41.34
N VAL A 7 16.71 -2.25 -40.87
CA VAL A 7 16.88 -1.42 -39.68
C VAL A 7 17.00 -2.39 -38.51
N GLY A 8 18.23 -2.58 -38.04
CA GLY A 8 18.53 -3.40 -36.87
C GLY A 8 17.67 -2.95 -35.70
N ALA A 9 16.81 -3.85 -35.20
CA ALA A 9 16.08 -3.64 -33.98
C ALA A 9 17.08 -3.34 -32.86
N ALA A 10 17.01 -2.14 -32.30
CA ALA A 10 17.79 -1.77 -31.13
C ALA A 10 17.59 -2.84 -30.04
N PRO A 11 18.66 -3.35 -29.41
CA PRO A 11 18.54 -4.40 -28.41
C PRO A 11 17.62 -3.91 -27.29
N VAL A 12 16.50 -4.61 -27.12
CA VAL A 12 15.57 -4.39 -26.02
C VAL A 12 16.41 -4.43 -24.73
N PRO A 13 16.45 -3.36 -23.92
CA PRO A 13 17.25 -3.34 -22.69
C PRO A 13 16.96 -4.60 -21.87
N LEU A 14 17.99 -5.43 -21.68
CA LEU A 14 17.92 -6.65 -20.89
C LEU A 14 17.27 -6.32 -19.56
N VAL A 15 16.04 -6.81 -19.37
CA VAL A 15 15.36 -6.69 -18.08
C VAL A 15 16.29 -7.30 -17.05
N ARG A 16 16.74 -6.48 -16.09
CA ARG A 16 17.62 -6.94 -15.01
C ARG A 16 16.79 -7.82 -14.08
N ARG A 17 16.53 -9.08 -14.47
CA ARG A 17 15.86 -10.10 -13.66
C ARG A 17 16.46 -10.18 -12.26
N ASP A 18 17.79 -10.10 -12.21
CA ASP A 18 18.56 -10.05 -10.96
C ASP A 18 18.17 -8.87 -10.07
N ALA A 19 17.80 -7.72 -10.62
CA ALA A 19 17.41 -6.55 -9.83
C ALA A 19 16.11 -6.81 -9.06
N VAL A 20 15.09 -7.39 -9.72
CA VAL A 20 13.82 -7.74 -9.09
C VAL A 20 14.02 -8.83 -8.03
N GLU A 21 14.76 -9.89 -8.33
CA GLU A 21 15.05 -10.98 -7.38
C GLU A 21 15.85 -10.49 -6.15
N LYS A 22 16.94 -9.73 -6.38
CA LYS A 22 17.75 -9.12 -5.31
C LYS A 22 16.89 -8.23 -4.40
N ARG A 23 15.97 -7.46 -5.00
CA ARG A 23 15.10 -6.57 -4.24
C ARG A 23 14.07 -7.32 -3.40
N ILE A 24 13.44 -8.35 -3.95
CA ILE A 24 12.54 -9.22 -3.19
C ILE A 24 13.27 -9.83 -2.00
N ALA A 25 14.48 -10.34 -2.21
CA ALA A 25 15.32 -10.89 -1.14
C ALA A 25 15.63 -9.84 -0.06
N ALA A 26 16.02 -8.62 -0.46
CA ALA A 26 16.29 -7.53 0.47
C ALA A 26 15.05 -7.09 1.28
N VAL A 27 13.88 -6.98 0.63
CA VAL A 27 12.62 -6.64 1.30
C VAL A 27 12.23 -7.74 2.29
N ARG A 28 12.37 -9.02 1.90
CA ARG A 28 12.13 -10.17 2.78
C ARG A 28 13.06 -10.16 3.98
N ALA A 29 14.36 -9.98 3.78
CA ALA A 29 15.34 -9.92 4.86
C ALA A 29 15.00 -8.83 5.88
N ARG A 30 14.68 -7.61 5.41
CA ARG A 30 14.22 -6.52 6.28
C ARG A 30 12.92 -6.85 7.01
N ALA A 31 11.95 -7.46 6.34
CA ALA A 31 10.71 -7.90 6.98
C ALA A 31 10.97 -8.89 8.12
N ILE A 32 11.89 -9.85 7.93
CA ILE A 32 12.29 -10.81 8.97
C ILE A 32 12.90 -10.09 10.17
N VAL A 33 13.78 -9.12 9.94
CA VAL A 33 14.37 -8.31 11.03
C VAL A 33 13.29 -7.61 11.85
N PHE A 34 12.34 -6.93 11.20
CA PHE A 34 11.26 -6.26 11.93
C PHE A 34 10.30 -7.25 12.62
N ALA A 35 10.02 -8.40 12.02
CA ALA A 35 9.21 -9.44 12.65
C ALA A 35 9.90 -10.03 13.89
N ARG A 36 11.24 -10.20 13.85
CA ARG A 36 12.03 -10.65 15.01
C ARG A 36 12.06 -9.62 16.14
N ALA A 37 11.93 -8.34 15.82
CA ALA A 37 11.89 -7.26 16.81
C ALA A 37 10.50 -7.09 17.47
N LEU A 38 9.49 -7.83 17.02
CA LEU A 38 8.17 -7.90 17.66
C LEU A 38 8.09 -9.20 18.49
N GLN A 39 8.85 -9.29 19.57
CA GLN A 39 8.82 -10.47 20.45
C GLN A 39 7.70 -10.37 21.45
N GLU A 40 7.72 -9.31 22.25
CA GLU A 40 6.77 -9.07 23.33
C GLU A 40 6.30 -7.61 23.33
N PRO A 41 5.08 -7.33 23.82
CA PRO A 41 4.61 -5.97 24.01
C PRO A 41 5.36 -5.29 25.17
N PRO A 42 5.49 -3.95 25.17
CA PRO A 42 4.92 -3.01 24.20
C PRO A 42 5.69 -3.01 22.88
N PHE A 43 4.96 -2.95 21.77
CA PHE A 43 5.60 -2.93 20.46
C PHE A 43 5.96 -1.50 20.06
N ARG A 44 7.15 -1.32 19.48
CA ARG A 44 7.50 -0.03 18.89
C ARG A 44 6.63 0.23 17.66
N HIS A 45 5.91 1.36 17.64
CA HIS A 45 5.02 1.71 16.52
C HIS A 45 5.73 1.66 15.16
N GLU A 46 7.00 2.07 15.13
CA GLU A 46 7.77 2.18 13.90
C GLU A 46 8.15 0.80 13.37
N THR A 47 8.42 -0.15 14.26
CA THR A 47 8.65 -1.56 13.90
C THR A 47 7.39 -2.16 13.26
N VAL A 48 6.22 -1.97 13.85
CA VAL A 48 4.94 -2.43 13.28
C VAL A 48 4.67 -1.77 11.94
N HIS A 49 4.92 -0.45 11.82
CA HIS A 49 4.75 0.28 10.56
C HIS A 49 5.67 -0.25 9.46
N ARG A 50 6.96 -0.42 9.73
CA ARG A 50 7.95 -0.91 8.77
C ARG A 50 7.68 -2.34 8.36
N LEU A 51 7.39 -3.24 9.31
CA LEU A 51 7.02 -4.62 9.01
C LEU A 51 5.83 -4.69 8.04
N ARG A 52 4.73 -3.99 8.36
CA ARG A 52 3.54 -3.93 7.48
C ARG A 52 3.88 -3.38 6.09
N THR A 53 4.76 -2.39 6.01
CA THR A 53 5.19 -1.80 4.74
C THR A 53 5.96 -2.82 3.90
N HIS A 54 6.88 -3.55 4.50
CA HIS A 54 7.63 -4.60 3.80
C HIS A 54 6.74 -5.78 3.39
N LEU A 55 5.82 -6.22 4.25
CA LEU A 55 4.83 -7.25 3.89
C LEU A 55 3.95 -6.82 2.71
N ARG A 56 3.48 -5.57 2.67
CA ARG A 56 2.71 -5.04 1.53
C ARG A 56 3.55 -4.94 0.26
N ARG A 57 4.85 -4.63 0.35
CA ARG A 57 5.75 -4.67 -0.81
C ARG A 57 5.93 -6.10 -1.33
N LEU A 58 6.17 -7.07 -0.45
CA LEU A 58 6.26 -8.49 -0.83
C LEU A 58 4.96 -8.98 -1.49
N GLN A 59 3.81 -8.58 -0.93
CA GLN A 59 2.51 -8.88 -1.53
C GLN A 59 2.43 -8.32 -2.96
N ALA A 60 2.83 -7.06 -3.17
CA ALA A 60 2.82 -6.44 -4.50
C ALA A 60 3.76 -7.13 -5.50
N TYR A 61 4.95 -7.60 -5.06
CA TYR A 61 5.79 -8.45 -5.91
C TYR A 61 5.10 -9.76 -6.26
N ALA A 62 4.47 -10.43 -5.29
CA ALA A 62 3.74 -11.66 -5.55
C ALA A 62 2.58 -11.44 -6.54
N GLU A 63 1.84 -10.34 -6.43
CA GLU A 63 0.79 -9.96 -7.39
C GLU A 63 1.37 -9.67 -8.79
N PHE A 64 2.45 -8.88 -8.85
CA PHE A 64 3.15 -8.57 -10.10
C PHE A 64 3.64 -9.84 -10.82
N LEU A 65 4.14 -10.81 -10.06
CA LEU A 65 4.63 -12.10 -10.56
C LEU A 65 3.51 -13.14 -10.72
N GLN A 66 2.24 -12.76 -10.58
CA GLN A 66 1.06 -13.63 -10.66
C GLN A 66 1.19 -14.88 -9.77
N ARG A 67 1.50 -14.67 -8.49
CA ARG A 67 1.58 -15.69 -7.43
C ARG A 67 0.43 -15.49 -6.42
N PRO A 68 -0.83 -15.77 -6.80
CA PRO A 68 -2.00 -15.39 -6.01
C PRO A 68 -2.02 -16.02 -4.61
N ARG A 69 -1.61 -17.30 -4.49
CA ARG A 69 -1.52 -17.98 -3.19
C ARG A 69 -0.51 -17.31 -2.25
N ILE A 70 0.63 -16.85 -2.78
CA ILE A 70 1.66 -16.15 -2.00
C ILE A 70 1.15 -14.75 -1.61
N ALA A 71 0.56 -14.03 -2.56
CA ALA A 71 -0.02 -12.71 -2.32
C ALA A 71 -1.10 -12.75 -1.22
N ALA A 72 -2.01 -13.74 -1.26
CA ALA A 72 -3.05 -13.91 -0.26
C ALA A 72 -2.47 -14.16 1.15
N ARG A 73 -1.48 -15.05 1.28
CA ARG A 73 -0.80 -15.31 2.56
C ARG A 73 -0.11 -14.06 3.12
N LEU A 74 0.51 -13.25 2.26
CA LEU A 74 1.13 -11.99 2.66
C LEU A 74 0.09 -10.93 3.03
N ALA A 75 -1.04 -10.87 2.32
CA ALA A 75 -2.14 -9.98 2.64
C ALA A 75 -2.74 -10.28 4.02
N GLU A 76 -2.86 -11.57 4.36
CA GLU A 76 -3.29 -12.04 5.69
C GLU A 76 -2.28 -11.64 6.78
N CYS A 77 -0.98 -11.81 6.56
CA CYS A 77 0.03 -11.30 7.51
C CYS A 77 -0.13 -9.79 7.75
N VAL A 78 -0.53 -9.04 6.74
CA VAL A 78 -0.83 -7.62 6.94
C VAL A 78 -2.17 -7.41 7.64
N SER A 79 -3.21 -8.22 7.42
CA SER A 79 -4.48 -8.00 8.13
C SER A 79 -4.30 -8.12 9.65
N TRP A 80 -3.52 -9.10 10.12
CA TRP A 80 -3.24 -9.35 11.55
C TRP A 80 -2.70 -8.15 12.34
N LEU A 81 -2.01 -7.22 11.70
CA LEU A 81 -1.44 -6.03 12.37
C LEU A 81 -2.24 -4.74 12.11
N SER A 82 -3.44 -4.84 11.52
CA SER A 82 -4.13 -3.67 10.96
C SER A 82 -4.77 -2.79 12.01
N ASP A 83 -5.43 -3.39 12.98
CA ASP A 83 -6.09 -2.66 14.06
C ASP A 83 -5.06 -2.02 14.98
N LEU A 84 -4.03 -2.76 15.40
CA LEU A 84 -2.88 -2.20 16.13
C LEU A 84 -2.25 -1.01 15.40
N ARG A 85 -1.99 -1.14 14.09
CA ARG A 85 -1.42 -0.02 13.33
C ARG A 85 -2.34 1.18 13.31
N ALA A 86 -3.65 0.98 13.15
CA ALA A 86 -4.63 2.05 13.13
C ALA A 86 -4.68 2.79 14.47
N LEU A 87 -4.63 2.07 15.59
CA LEU A 87 -4.55 2.65 16.93
C LEU A 87 -3.28 3.48 17.11
N TYR A 88 -2.10 3.00 16.68
CA TYR A 88 -0.89 3.83 16.74
C TYR A 88 -0.96 5.10 15.88
N VAL A 89 -1.56 5.05 14.67
CA VAL A 89 -1.76 6.29 13.89
C VAL A 89 -2.66 7.24 14.69
N PHE A 90 -3.75 6.72 15.25
CA PHE A 90 -4.72 7.55 15.95
C PHE A 90 -4.15 8.16 17.23
N GLN A 91 -3.44 7.38 18.04
CA GLN A 91 -2.69 7.84 19.20
C GLN A 91 -1.74 8.99 18.84
N GLN A 92 -0.93 8.83 17.78
CA GLN A 92 -0.03 9.88 17.31
C GLN A 92 -0.79 11.13 16.85
N ALA A 93 -1.94 10.95 16.18
CA ALA A 93 -2.78 12.06 15.73
C ALA A 93 -3.37 12.85 16.91
N LEU A 94 -3.83 12.17 17.97
CA LEU A 94 -4.34 12.83 19.19
C LEU A 94 -3.25 13.60 19.92
N ARG A 95 -2.04 13.01 20.04
CA ARG A 95 -0.88 13.69 20.67
C ARG A 95 -0.50 14.96 19.93
N ARG A 96 -0.37 14.91 18.59
CA ARG A 96 -0.04 16.09 17.77
C ARG A 96 -1.06 17.22 17.87
N ARG A 97 -2.31 16.90 18.22
CA ARG A 97 -3.40 17.87 18.34
C ARG A 97 -3.59 18.42 19.75
N GLY A 98 -2.84 17.91 20.73
CA GLY A 98 -3.06 18.27 22.12
C GLY A 98 -4.42 17.83 22.65
N ALA A 99 -4.93 16.65 22.23
CA ALA A 99 -6.20 16.12 22.76
C ALA A 99 -6.16 15.97 24.29
N SER A 100 -7.33 15.93 24.95
CA SER A 100 -7.44 15.88 26.41
C SER A 100 -6.68 14.68 27.00
N VAL A 101 -6.27 14.81 28.27
CA VAL A 101 -5.57 13.73 28.99
C VAL A 101 -6.43 12.47 29.02
N LEU A 102 -7.74 12.63 29.21
CA LEU A 102 -8.70 11.52 29.24
C LEU A 102 -8.77 10.78 27.90
N ASP A 103 -8.91 11.50 26.78
CA ASP A 103 -8.93 10.90 25.45
C ASP A 103 -7.63 10.14 25.14
N ARG A 104 -6.48 10.74 25.48
CA ARG A 104 -5.17 10.09 25.30
C ARG A 104 -5.06 8.83 26.14
N SER A 105 -5.47 8.87 27.40
CA SER A 105 -5.45 7.72 28.32
C SER A 105 -6.29 6.56 27.81
N ARG A 106 -7.51 6.83 27.32
CA ARG A 106 -8.39 5.79 26.72
C ARG A 106 -7.76 5.13 25.50
N VAL A 107 -7.17 5.91 24.61
CA VAL A 107 -6.49 5.36 23.42
C VAL A 107 -5.22 4.60 23.81
N ASP A 108 -4.45 5.08 24.79
CA ASP A 108 -3.29 4.35 25.31
C ASP A 108 -3.69 3.00 25.91
N GLY A 109 -4.81 2.93 26.63
CA GLY A 109 -5.40 1.68 27.11
C GLY A 109 -5.75 0.71 25.98
N ALA A 110 -6.48 1.20 24.96
CA ALA A 110 -6.86 0.39 23.81
C ALA A 110 -5.64 -0.11 22.99
N VAL A 111 -4.57 0.70 22.89
CA VAL A 111 -3.31 0.27 22.29
C VAL A 111 -2.71 -0.90 23.07
N ARG A 112 -2.61 -0.80 24.40
CA ARG A 112 -2.07 -1.89 25.24
C ARG A 112 -2.90 -3.17 25.13
N ASP A 113 -4.23 -3.05 25.08
CA ASP A 113 -5.12 -4.20 24.90
C ASP A 113 -4.88 -4.90 23.56
N GLU A 114 -4.77 -4.12 22.48
CA GLU A 114 -4.53 -4.66 21.14
C GLU A 114 -3.11 -5.24 21.01
N GLU A 115 -2.10 -4.62 21.61
CA GLU A 115 -0.74 -5.18 21.70
C GLU A 115 -0.75 -6.57 22.37
N ARG A 116 -1.44 -6.70 23.50
CA ARG A 116 -1.64 -7.99 24.18
C ARG A 116 -2.41 -8.98 23.32
N ALA A 117 -3.44 -8.55 22.60
CA ALA A 117 -4.21 -9.42 21.71
C ALA A 117 -3.34 -9.96 20.56
N VAL A 118 -2.55 -9.09 19.91
CA VAL A 118 -1.59 -9.46 18.85
C VAL A 118 -0.54 -10.44 19.37
N ALA A 119 -0.02 -10.22 20.58
CA ALA A 119 0.95 -11.11 21.22
C ALA A 119 0.34 -12.48 21.54
N ARG A 120 -0.83 -12.51 22.21
CA ARG A 120 -1.54 -13.75 22.57
C ARG A 120 -1.94 -14.59 21.35
N ALA A 121 -2.33 -13.94 20.26
CA ALA A 121 -2.64 -14.63 19.01
C ALA A 121 -1.40 -15.19 18.29
N GLY A 122 -0.18 -14.93 18.79
CA GLY A 122 1.06 -15.44 18.21
C GLY A 122 1.39 -14.85 16.84
N TYR A 123 0.75 -13.75 16.43
CA TYR A 123 0.90 -13.19 15.08
C TYR A 123 2.36 -12.84 14.72
N PRO A 124 3.18 -12.23 15.58
CA PRO A 124 4.57 -11.97 15.23
C PRO A 124 5.36 -13.25 14.92
N GLY A 125 5.16 -14.31 15.70
CA GLY A 125 5.73 -15.63 15.47
C GLY A 125 5.27 -16.24 14.16
N ALA A 126 3.96 -16.24 13.89
CA ALA A 126 3.39 -16.76 12.65
C ALA A 126 3.90 -16.01 11.40
N ILE A 127 4.02 -14.66 11.48
CA ILE A 127 4.60 -13.84 10.41
C ILE A 127 6.06 -14.24 10.17
N ARG A 128 6.85 -14.41 11.24
CA ARG A 128 8.25 -14.84 11.13
C ARG A 128 8.38 -16.19 10.44
N THR A 129 7.58 -17.19 10.84
CA THR A 129 7.56 -18.52 10.22
C THR A 129 7.18 -18.44 8.74
N ARG A 130 6.14 -17.68 8.40
CA ARG A 130 5.72 -17.49 7.00
C ARG A 130 6.78 -16.79 6.15
N LEU A 131 7.46 -15.79 6.68
CA LEU A 131 8.56 -15.11 5.99
C LEU A 131 9.78 -16.02 5.84
N ALA A 132 10.12 -16.82 6.86
CA ALA A 132 11.19 -17.81 6.78
C ALA A 132 10.90 -18.85 5.68
N GLY A 133 9.68 -19.39 5.63
CA GLY A 133 9.25 -20.35 4.59
C GLY A 133 8.97 -19.75 3.21
N LEU A 134 8.98 -18.41 3.08
CA LEU A 134 8.84 -17.74 1.79
C LEU A 134 10.16 -17.82 1.01
N SER A 135 10.28 -18.81 0.13
CA SER A 135 11.41 -18.91 -0.79
C SER A 135 11.29 -17.89 -1.92
N VAL A 136 12.35 -17.10 -2.15
CA VAL A 136 12.44 -16.20 -3.31
C VAL A 136 12.38 -16.98 -4.62
N SER A 137 12.90 -18.21 -4.63
CA SER A 137 12.83 -19.13 -5.77
C SER A 137 11.39 -19.43 -6.18
N ARG A 138 10.45 -19.53 -5.23
CA ARG A 138 9.01 -19.73 -5.53
C ARG A 138 8.34 -18.51 -6.16
N MET A 139 8.96 -17.34 -6.05
CA MET A 139 8.50 -16.12 -6.73
C MET A 139 9.15 -15.94 -8.10
N ARG A 140 10.19 -16.69 -8.45
CA ARG A 140 10.88 -16.56 -9.74
C ARG A 140 9.95 -16.73 -10.94
N ARG A 141 10.26 -16.00 -11.99
CA ARG A 141 9.63 -16.07 -13.31
C ARG A 141 10.72 -16.02 -14.40
N PRO A 142 10.47 -16.62 -15.58
CA PRO A 142 11.36 -16.47 -16.72
C PRO A 142 11.57 -14.99 -17.11
N SER A 143 12.73 -14.64 -17.66
CA SER A 143 13.01 -13.27 -18.09
C SER A 143 12.03 -12.78 -19.16
N ALA A 144 11.61 -13.67 -20.08
CA ALA A 144 10.59 -13.36 -21.09
C ALA A 144 9.27 -12.91 -20.46
N PHE A 145 8.80 -13.62 -19.43
CA PHE A 145 7.61 -13.23 -18.67
C PHE A 145 7.76 -11.85 -18.04
N LEU A 146 8.93 -11.52 -17.46
CA LEU A 146 9.15 -10.20 -16.87
C LEU A 146 9.15 -9.09 -17.91
N ALA A 147 9.73 -9.33 -19.09
CA ALA A 147 9.74 -8.37 -20.19
C ALA A 147 8.32 -8.11 -20.70
N GLU A 148 7.56 -9.16 -20.98
CA GLU A 148 6.15 -9.08 -21.38
C GLU A 148 5.32 -8.36 -20.31
N ARG A 149 5.47 -8.78 -19.04
CA ARG A 149 4.73 -8.18 -17.93
C ARG A 149 5.01 -6.70 -17.77
N LEU A 150 6.27 -6.26 -17.92
CA LEU A 150 6.64 -4.85 -17.84
C LEU A 150 6.12 -4.05 -19.05
N ALA A 151 6.11 -4.66 -20.24
CA ALA A 151 5.59 -4.04 -21.46
C ALA A 151 4.06 -3.83 -21.38
N SER A 152 3.31 -4.82 -20.90
CA SER A 152 1.85 -4.71 -20.76
C SER A 152 1.41 -3.86 -19.56
N LEU A 153 2.29 -3.70 -18.55
CA LEU A 153 1.94 -3.09 -17.27
C LEU A 153 1.36 -1.68 -17.42
N SER A 154 1.95 -0.82 -18.24
CA SER A 154 1.49 0.56 -18.36
C SER A 154 0.08 0.65 -18.94
N GLN A 155 -0.24 -0.13 -19.97
CA GLN A 155 -1.57 -0.18 -20.58
C GLN A 155 -2.60 -0.81 -19.63
N GLU A 156 -2.28 -1.95 -19.02
CA GLU A 156 -3.17 -2.60 -18.04
C GLU A 156 -3.52 -1.68 -16.87
N ARG A 157 -2.53 -0.92 -16.37
CA ARG A 157 -2.74 0.01 -15.26
C ARG A 157 -3.61 1.19 -15.64
N ALA A 158 -3.39 1.75 -16.83
CA ALA A 158 -4.21 2.82 -17.38
C ALA A 158 -5.67 2.36 -17.47
N ALA A 159 -5.90 1.21 -18.12
CA ALA A 159 -7.23 0.63 -18.27
C ALA A 159 -7.90 0.33 -16.92
N ARG A 160 -7.17 -0.24 -15.96
CA ARG A 160 -7.71 -0.52 -14.62
C ARG A 160 -8.05 0.74 -13.84
N LEU A 161 -7.20 1.77 -13.91
CA LEU A 161 -7.45 3.03 -13.22
C LEU A 161 -8.65 3.74 -13.84
N ASP A 162 -8.70 3.82 -15.16
CA ASP A 162 -9.78 4.43 -15.91
C ASP A 162 -11.12 3.71 -15.65
N ALA A 163 -11.16 2.38 -15.74
CA ALA A 163 -12.34 1.59 -15.39
C ALA A 163 -12.78 1.83 -13.93
N ALA A 164 -11.83 1.90 -13.00
CA ALA A 164 -12.13 2.18 -11.60
C ALA A 164 -12.66 3.60 -11.38
N LEU A 165 -12.23 4.59 -12.17
CA LEU A 165 -12.71 5.97 -12.09
C LEU A 165 -14.10 6.13 -12.72
N ARG A 166 -14.35 5.52 -13.88
CA ARG A 166 -15.67 5.50 -14.53
C ARG A 166 -16.72 4.79 -13.68
N GLY A 167 -16.30 3.74 -12.95
CA GLY A 167 -17.18 3.00 -12.05
C GLY A 167 -17.50 3.70 -10.72
N LEU A 168 -17.03 4.94 -10.51
CA LEU A 168 -17.36 5.69 -9.30
C LEU A 168 -18.68 6.42 -9.45
N SER A 169 -19.50 6.35 -8.41
CA SER A 169 -20.64 7.25 -8.30
C SER A 169 -20.21 8.74 -8.27
N PRO A 170 -21.04 9.67 -8.77
CA PRO A 170 -20.80 11.12 -8.68
C PRO A 170 -20.54 11.59 -7.23
N GLU A 171 -21.13 10.84 -6.32
CA GLU A 171 -21.09 10.95 -4.87
C GLU A 171 -20.23 9.83 -4.24
N ALA A 172 -19.06 9.54 -4.82
CA ALA A 172 -18.17 8.45 -4.42
C ALA A 172 -18.21 8.14 -2.91
N THR A 173 -18.69 6.95 -2.61
CA THR A 173 -18.90 6.43 -1.26
C THR A 173 -17.56 6.11 -0.60
N ARG A 174 -17.60 5.90 0.73
CA ARG A 174 -16.44 5.43 1.49
C ARG A 174 -15.85 4.14 0.92
N LYS A 175 -16.70 3.16 0.59
CA LYS A 175 -16.26 1.85 0.09
C LYS A 175 -15.56 2.01 -1.26
N GLU A 176 -16.12 2.81 -2.16
CA GLU A 176 -15.51 3.11 -3.47
C GLU A 176 -14.16 3.82 -3.33
N LEU A 177 -14.08 4.89 -2.52
CA LEU A 177 -12.83 5.61 -2.29
C LEU A 177 -11.76 4.72 -1.63
N HIS A 178 -12.15 3.83 -0.72
CA HIS A 178 -11.25 2.87 -0.11
C HIS A 178 -10.72 1.84 -1.13
N ARG A 179 -11.60 1.29 -1.98
CA ARG A 179 -11.21 0.38 -3.08
C ARG A 179 -10.25 1.07 -4.05
N LEU A 180 -10.54 2.32 -4.43
CA LEU A 180 -9.65 3.12 -5.28
C LEU A 180 -8.29 3.32 -4.60
N ARG A 181 -8.23 3.63 -3.30
CA ARG A 181 -6.96 3.74 -2.56
C ARG A 181 -6.14 2.45 -2.63
N LEU A 182 -6.77 1.30 -2.47
CA LEU A 182 -6.09 0.00 -2.58
C LEU A 182 -5.55 -0.24 -3.99
N LEU A 183 -6.34 0.09 -5.02
CA LEU A 183 -5.89 0.04 -6.41
C LEU A 183 -4.68 0.96 -6.63
N ILE A 184 -4.78 2.25 -6.28
CA ILE A 184 -3.67 3.21 -6.42
C ILE A 184 -2.40 2.71 -5.70
N LYS A 185 -2.55 2.12 -4.51
CA LYS A 185 -1.42 1.54 -3.78
C LYS A 185 -0.79 0.38 -4.54
N SER A 186 -1.60 -0.50 -5.14
CA SER A 186 -1.13 -1.58 -6.01
C SER A 186 -0.41 -1.03 -7.24
N LEU A 187 -1.02 -0.09 -7.96
CA LEU A 187 -0.43 0.53 -9.16
C LEU A 187 0.91 1.21 -8.83
N ARG A 188 0.99 1.90 -7.68
CA ARG A 188 2.21 2.54 -7.20
C ARG A 188 3.32 1.54 -6.97
N TYR A 189 3.05 0.43 -6.27
CA TYR A 189 4.07 -0.57 -6.04
C TYR A 189 4.52 -1.22 -7.34
N GLN A 190 3.61 -1.49 -8.27
CA GLN A 190 3.95 -1.99 -9.60
C GLN A 190 4.84 -1.01 -10.36
N GLU A 191 4.59 0.30 -10.27
CA GLU A 191 5.48 1.30 -10.88
C GLU A 191 6.84 1.39 -10.18
N GLU A 192 6.87 1.28 -8.85
CA GLU A 192 8.14 1.21 -8.11
C GLU A 192 8.98 -0.01 -8.58
N ILE A 193 8.35 -1.15 -8.85
CA ILE A 193 9.01 -2.34 -9.41
C ILE A 193 9.51 -2.09 -10.83
N ALA A 194 8.69 -1.47 -11.69
CA ALA A 194 9.09 -1.13 -13.05
C ALA A 194 10.28 -0.16 -13.06
N LEU A 195 10.27 0.85 -12.17
CA LEU A 195 11.37 1.81 -12.00
C LEU A 195 12.66 1.09 -11.56
N GLU A 196 12.57 0.18 -10.60
CA GLU A 196 13.70 -0.67 -10.17
C GLU A 196 14.26 -1.55 -11.30
N ALA A 197 13.41 -1.94 -12.26
CA ALA A 197 13.80 -2.70 -13.45
C ALA A 197 14.27 -1.81 -14.62
N GLY A 198 14.34 -0.48 -14.46
CA GLY A 198 14.75 0.47 -15.49
C GLY A 198 13.71 0.77 -16.56
N ARG A 199 12.43 0.48 -16.30
CA ARG A 199 11.31 0.63 -17.25
C ARG A 199 10.17 1.52 -16.74
N GLY A 200 10.19 1.93 -15.48
CA GLY A 200 9.17 2.78 -14.86
C GLY A 200 9.52 4.26 -14.92
N ASP A 201 8.52 5.11 -14.65
CA ASP A 201 8.62 6.55 -14.65
C ASP A 201 8.56 7.12 -13.21
N PRO A 202 9.60 7.83 -12.73
CA PRO A 202 9.59 8.43 -11.41
C PRO A 202 8.48 9.49 -11.23
N ARG A 203 8.06 10.18 -12.30
CA ARG A 203 6.96 11.16 -12.24
C ARG A 203 5.63 10.46 -11.96
N THR A 204 5.37 9.36 -12.65
CA THR A 204 4.21 8.48 -12.39
C THR A 204 4.20 7.97 -10.95
N VAL A 205 5.33 7.50 -10.40
CA VAL A 205 5.43 7.12 -8.98
C VAL A 205 5.05 8.29 -8.07
N ALA A 206 5.59 9.48 -8.34
CA ALA A 206 5.32 10.68 -7.54
C ALA A 206 3.83 11.07 -7.58
N ALA A 207 3.21 11.04 -8.76
CA ALA A 207 1.78 11.28 -8.94
C ALA A 207 0.91 10.29 -8.16
N LEU A 208 1.20 8.99 -8.27
CA LEU A 208 0.50 7.95 -7.52
C LEU A 208 0.69 8.12 -6.00
N LYS A 209 1.88 8.54 -5.54
CA LYS A 209 2.12 8.88 -4.12
C LYS A 209 1.25 10.05 -3.67
N ARG A 210 1.13 11.12 -4.46
CA ARG A 210 0.28 12.28 -4.15
C ARG A 210 -1.19 11.88 -4.00
N LEU A 211 -1.72 11.12 -4.96
CA LEU A 211 -3.10 10.63 -4.92
C LEU A 211 -3.33 9.67 -3.75
N GLN A 212 -2.41 8.73 -3.53
CA GLN A 212 -2.46 7.81 -2.39
C GLN A 212 -2.47 8.57 -1.06
N ARG A 213 -1.74 9.69 -0.94
CA ARG A 213 -1.72 10.54 0.26
C ARG A 213 -3.11 11.15 0.48
N THR A 214 -3.69 11.81 -0.51
CA THR A 214 -5.03 12.41 -0.37
C THR A 214 -6.09 11.38 0.04
N LEU A 215 -6.13 10.23 -0.63
CA LEU A 215 -7.06 9.16 -0.30
C LEU A 215 -6.73 8.51 1.05
N GLY A 216 -5.45 8.46 1.41
CA GLY A 216 -4.94 7.96 2.68
C GLY A 216 -5.38 8.82 3.85
N ASP A 217 -5.20 10.12 3.77
CA ASP A 217 -5.62 11.06 4.80
C ASP A 217 -7.13 10.96 5.04
N TYR A 218 -7.93 10.86 3.97
CA TYR A 218 -9.36 10.60 4.09
C TYR A 218 -9.67 9.29 4.83
N CYS A 219 -9.04 8.18 4.44
CA CYS A 219 -9.25 6.89 5.09
C CYS A 219 -8.86 6.92 6.57
N ASP A 220 -7.78 7.64 6.91
CA ASP A 220 -7.32 7.79 8.29
C ASP A 220 -8.34 8.60 9.10
N ARG A 221 -8.88 9.72 8.57
CA ARG A 221 -9.95 10.49 9.24
C ARG A 221 -11.25 9.71 9.41
N ASP A 222 -11.63 8.90 8.42
CA ASP A 222 -12.77 7.99 8.56
C ASP A 222 -12.55 6.99 9.70
N GLN A 223 -11.34 6.41 9.79
CA GLN A 223 -10.99 5.48 10.85
C GLN A 223 -10.95 6.16 12.23
N PHE A 224 -10.37 7.36 12.34
CA PHE A 224 -10.32 8.11 13.60
C PHE A 224 -11.71 8.46 14.10
N ARG A 225 -12.61 8.91 13.22
CA ARG A 225 -14.01 9.15 13.57
C ARG A 225 -14.68 7.90 14.14
N ARG A 226 -14.43 6.72 13.56
CA ARG A 226 -14.99 5.46 14.05
C ARG A 226 -14.41 5.05 15.39
N LEU A 227 -13.09 5.20 15.57
CA LEU A 227 -12.41 4.90 16.83
C LEU A 227 -12.86 5.84 17.96
N ALA A 228 -12.91 7.15 17.69
CA ALA A 228 -13.40 8.15 18.64
C ALA A 228 -14.83 7.85 19.10
N ARG A 229 -15.72 7.49 18.16
CA ARG A 229 -17.08 7.04 18.51
C ARG A 229 -17.07 5.75 19.33
N LYS A 230 -16.30 4.73 18.92
CA LYS A 230 -16.24 3.42 19.59
C LYS A 230 -15.78 3.56 21.04
N MET A 231 -14.87 4.49 21.32
CA MET A 231 -14.27 4.72 22.64
C MET A 231 -14.94 5.86 23.42
N ASN A 232 -16.03 6.42 22.88
CA ASN A 232 -16.77 7.56 23.44
C ASN A 232 -15.86 8.74 23.82
N LEU A 233 -14.93 9.11 22.93
CA LEU A 233 -13.96 10.19 23.16
C LEU A 233 -14.61 11.57 23.08
N GLU A 234 -14.09 12.52 23.85
CA GLU A 234 -14.55 13.92 23.85
C GLU A 234 -14.34 14.56 22.47
N CYS A 235 -13.23 14.22 21.78
CA CYS A 235 -12.92 14.76 20.47
C CYS A 235 -13.80 14.24 19.31
N GLN A 236 -14.87 13.46 19.59
CA GLN A 236 -15.68 12.82 18.56
C GLN A 236 -16.28 13.83 17.57
N SER A 237 -16.73 14.98 18.08
CA SER A 237 -17.38 16.02 17.27
C SER A 237 -16.40 16.61 16.25
N GLU A 238 -15.17 16.87 16.67
CA GLU A 238 -14.06 17.39 15.87
C GLU A 238 -13.64 16.38 14.80
N MET A 239 -13.52 15.10 15.17
CA MET A 239 -13.18 14.04 14.22
C MET A 239 -14.25 13.91 13.12
N LYS A 240 -15.53 14.11 13.46
CA LYS A 240 -16.63 14.14 12.48
C LYS A 240 -16.49 15.32 11.51
N LYS A 241 -16.15 16.52 12.00
CA LYS A 241 -15.91 17.71 11.18
C LYS A 241 -14.74 17.48 10.21
N GLU A 242 -13.62 16.97 10.70
CA GLU A 242 -12.45 16.65 9.85
C GLU A 242 -12.75 15.60 8.80
N TYR A 243 -13.43 14.51 9.20
CA TYR A 243 -13.85 13.47 8.26
C TYR A 243 -14.63 14.07 7.07
N ARG A 244 -15.58 14.98 7.33
CA ARG A 244 -16.36 15.64 6.26
C ARG A 244 -15.45 16.45 5.32
N ARG A 245 -14.53 17.24 5.87
CA ARG A 245 -13.56 18.03 5.08
C ARG A 245 -12.68 17.15 4.21
N TYR A 246 -12.10 16.08 4.76
CA TYR A 246 -11.23 15.18 4.01
C TYR A 246 -12.01 14.32 3.00
N ARG A 247 -13.28 14.00 3.26
CA ARG A 247 -14.16 13.35 2.27
C ARG A 247 -14.35 14.24 1.04
N GLN A 248 -14.63 15.52 1.24
CA GLN A 248 -14.76 16.48 0.13
C GLN A 248 -13.45 16.60 -0.66
N ARG A 249 -12.31 16.73 0.03
CA ARG A 249 -10.98 16.77 -0.62
C ARG A 249 -10.68 15.51 -1.44
N ALA A 250 -10.98 14.32 -0.90
CA ALA A 250 -10.80 13.06 -1.61
C ALA A 250 -11.69 12.99 -2.86
N ARG A 251 -12.98 13.33 -2.74
CA ARG A 251 -13.91 13.37 -3.88
C ARG A 251 -13.43 14.36 -4.95
N ALA A 252 -13.00 15.56 -4.56
CA ALA A 252 -12.49 16.57 -5.49
C ALA A 252 -11.22 16.09 -6.22
N ALA A 253 -10.28 15.48 -5.51
CA ALA A 253 -9.05 14.94 -6.11
C ALA A 253 -9.35 13.82 -7.13
N VAL A 254 -10.35 13.00 -6.86
CA VAL A 254 -10.79 11.94 -7.77
C VAL A 254 -11.51 12.50 -8.99
N ARG A 255 -12.38 13.51 -8.82
CA ARG A 255 -13.04 14.18 -9.95
C ARG A 255 -12.06 14.81 -10.93
N ARG A 256 -10.95 15.38 -10.44
CA ARG A 256 -9.85 15.92 -11.28
C ARG A 256 -9.11 14.85 -12.12
N LEU A 257 -9.36 13.57 -11.87
CA LEU A 257 -8.76 12.46 -12.62
C LEU A 257 -9.75 11.80 -13.57
N ALA A 258 -11.05 12.12 -13.45
CA ALA A 258 -12.10 11.53 -14.27
C ALA A 258 -11.99 12.03 -15.74
N PRO A 259 -12.38 11.20 -16.73
CA PRO A 259 -12.25 11.55 -18.15
C PRO A 259 -13.04 12.81 -18.52
N PRO A 260 -12.61 13.60 -19.53
CA PRO A 260 -11.57 13.30 -20.53
C PRO A 260 -10.12 13.56 -20.08
N GLN A 261 -9.90 13.92 -18.81
CA GLN A 261 -8.58 14.22 -18.25
C GLN A 261 -7.72 12.97 -17.93
N SER A 262 -8.18 11.77 -18.29
CA SER A 262 -7.62 10.48 -17.87
C SER A 262 -6.50 9.94 -18.73
N SER A 263 -5.89 10.76 -19.58
CA SER A 263 -4.58 10.39 -20.08
C SER A 263 -3.61 10.49 -18.88
N LEU A 264 -2.88 9.41 -18.59
CA LEU A 264 -1.70 9.45 -17.69
C LEU A 264 -0.70 10.57 -18.06
N ILE A 265 -0.89 11.19 -19.23
CA ILE A 265 -0.28 12.43 -19.71
C ILE A 265 -0.61 13.65 -18.83
N ALA A 266 -1.78 13.75 -18.19
CA ALA A 266 -2.13 14.85 -17.28
C ALA A 266 -1.43 14.76 -15.90
N LEU A 267 -0.65 13.70 -15.66
CA LEU A 267 0.23 13.56 -14.50
C LEU A 267 1.72 13.81 -14.85
N ARG A 268 2.03 14.23 -16.08
CA ARG A 268 3.39 14.55 -16.56
C ARG A 268 3.91 15.90 -16.08
#